data_AF-A0A6L6TBD5-F1
#
_entry.id   AF-A0A6L6TBD5-F1
#
_cell.length_a   1.000
_cell.length_b   1.000
_cell.length_c   1.000
_cell.angle_alpha   90.00
_cell.angle_beta   90.00
_cell.angle_gamma   90.00
#
_symmetry.space_group_name_H-M   'P 1'
#
loop_
_entity.id
_entity.type
_entity.pdbx_description
1 polymer ?
#
loop_
_entity_poly.entity_id
_entity_poly.type
_entity_poly.pdbx_seq_one_letter_code
_entity_poly.pdbx_strand_id
1 'polypeptide(L)' 'MKLLNTSAVREVAHQAISLRLGLKQSQTEFWSRFGISQACASRIECTSQVPAPVYILLRLYLSGRLEESDLAQRPQ' A
#
# COMPACT_ATOMS: atom_id res chain seq x y z
N MET A 1 -17.18 -9.70 -10.81
CA MET A 1 -16.26 -9.13 -9.80
C MET A 1 -16.97 -7.96 -9.12
N LYS A 2 -17.13 -7.96 -7.79
CA LYS A 2 -17.61 -6.77 -7.07
C LYS A 2 -16.53 -5.69 -7.19
N LEU A 3 -16.84 -4.57 -7.83
CA LEU A 3 -15.99 -3.40 -7.84
C LEU A 3 -15.82 -2.95 -6.38
N LEU A 4 -14.59 -2.81 -5.92
CA LEU A 4 -14.32 -2.21 -4.62
C LEU A 4 -14.88 -0.79 -4.62
N ASN A 5 -15.42 -0.34 -3.49
CA ASN A 5 -15.89 1.03 -3.37
C ASN A 5 -14.72 1.99 -3.61
N THR A 6 -14.76 2.73 -4.73
CA THR A 6 -13.68 3.61 -5.19
C THR A 6 -13.31 4.68 -4.16
N SER A 7 -14.27 5.15 -3.34
CA SER A 7 -13.95 6.13 -2.29
C SER A 7 -13.15 5.51 -1.15
N ALA A 8 -13.55 4.32 -0.69
CA ALA A 8 -12.82 3.59 0.35
C ALA A 8 -11.41 3.19 -0.09
N VAL A 9 -11.24 2.83 -1.37
CA VAL A 9 -9.92 2.51 -1.94
C VAL A 9 -9.01 3.74 -1.93
N ARG A 10 -9.52 4.91 -2.34
CA ARG A 10 -8.76 6.16 -2.33
C ARG A 10 -8.38 6.59 -0.91
N GLU A 11 -9.29 6.45 0.04
CA GLU A 11 -9.05 6.79 1.44
C GLU A 11 -7.90 5.96 2.02
N VAL A 12 -7.92 4.64 1.80
CA VAL A 12 -6.83 3.75 2.23
C VAL A 12 -5.51 4.10 1.54
N ALA A 13 -5.54 4.44 0.25
CA ALA A 13 -4.34 4.88 -0.47
C ALA A 13 -3.76 6.14 0.15
N HIS A 14 -4.58 7.15 0.45
CA HIS A 14 -4.13 8.38 1.07
C HIS A 14 -3.56 8.15 2.47
N GLN A 15 -4.18 7.31 3.29
CA GLN A 15 -3.65 6.95 4.60
C GLN A 15 -2.28 6.28 4.50
N ALA A 16 -2.11 5.36 3.55
CA ALA A 16 -0.82 4.71 3.29
C ALA A 16 0.26 5.72 2.85
N ILE A 17 -0.10 6.67 1.98
CA ILE A 17 0.81 7.74 1.52
C ILE A 17 1.20 8.67 2.67
N SER A 18 0.22 9.11 3.48
CA SER A 18 0.47 9.93 4.67
C SER A 18 1.37 9.22 5.67
N LEU A 19 1.15 7.92 5.90
CA LEU A 19 2.02 7.11 6.76
C LEU A 19 3.44 7.04 6.21
N ARG A 20 3.62 6.74 4.92
CA ARG A 20 4.94 6.72 4.27
C ARG A 20 5.68 8.04 4.47
N LEU A 21 5.00 9.15 4.22
CA LEU A 21 5.56 10.50 4.37
C LEU A 21 5.94 10.81 5.83
N GLY A 22 5.10 10.40 6.79
CA GLY A 22 5.38 10.52 8.22
C GLY A 22 6.61 9.70 8.65
N LEU A 23 6.79 8.51 8.08
CA LEU A 23 7.97 7.66 8.29
C LEU A 23 9.21 8.13 7.50
N LYS A 24 9.09 9.16 6.65
CA LYS A 24 10.14 9.69 5.76
C LYS A 24 10.75 8.62 4.83
N GLN A 25 9.96 7.62 4.44
CA GLN A 25 10.42 6.52 3.60
C GLN A 25 10.27 6.85 2.12
N SER A 26 11.23 6.35 1.33
CA SER A 26 11.10 6.41 -0.13
C SER A 26 9.93 5.55 -0.61
N GLN A 27 9.45 5.80 -1.83
CA GLN A 27 8.41 4.95 -2.43
C GLN A 27 8.85 3.49 -2.50
N THR A 28 10.08 3.23 -2.94
CA THR A 28 10.62 1.87 -3.02
C THR A 28 10.65 1.19 -1.66
N GLU A 29 11.14 1.88 -0.62
CA GLU A 29 11.25 1.33 0.72
C GLU A 29 9.89 0.94 1.30
N PHE A 30 8.89 1.82 1.21
CA PHE A 30 7.57 1.55 1.76
C PHE A 30 6.78 0.52 0.93
N TRP A 31 6.72 0.69 -0.39
CA TRP A 31 5.85 -0.10 -1.26
C TRP A 31 6.41 -1.48 -1.58
N SER A 32 7.73 -1.67 -1.50
CA SER A 32 8.34 -3.00 -1.73
C SER A 32 7.87 -4.06 -0.75
N ARG A 33 7.45 -3.68 0.47
CA ARG A 33 6.80 -4.57 1.45
C ARG A 33 5.58 -5.29 0.89
N PHE A 34 4.86 -4.62 -0.01
CA PHE A 34 3.65 -5.15 -0.64
C PHE A 34 3.94 -5.79 -2.01
N GLY A 35 5.21 -6.02 -2.35
CA GLY A 35 5.64 -6.53 -3.66
C GLY A 35 5.48 -5.51 -4.79
N ILE A 36 5.37 -4.23 -4.48
CA ILE A 36 5.11 -3.18 -5.46
C ILE A 36 6.42 -2.52 -5.90
N SER A 37 6.63 -2.45 -7.22
CA SER A 37 7.77 -1.76 -7.83
C SER A 37 7.62 -0.23 -7.72
N GLN A 38 8.73 0.50 -7.79
CA GLN A 38 8.72 1.97 -7.71
C GLN A 38 7.81 2.61 -8.78
N ALA A 39 7.80 2.11 -10.02
CA ALA A 39 6.93 2.62 -11.07
C ALA A 39 5.43 2.41 -10.75
N CYS A 40 5.08 1.26 -10.17
CA CYS A 40 3.71 0.98 -9.75
C CYS A 40 3.31 1.82 -8.52
N ALA A 41 4.22 2.00 -7.57
CA ALA A 41 4.06 2.89 -6.44
C ALA A 41 3.77 4.33 -6.88
N SER A 42 4.57 4.87 -7.81
CA SER A 42 4.34 6.22 -8.37
C SER A 42 2.94 6.36 -8.96
N ARG A 43 2.47 5.38 -9.74
CA ARG A 43 1.10 5.39 -10.28
C ARG A 43 0.04 5.37 -9.18
N ILE A 44 0.21 4.55 -8.15
CA ILE A 44 -0.70 4.48 -7.01
C ILE A 44 -0.78 5.85 -6.32
N GLU A 45 0.36 6.48 -6.04
CA GLU A 45 0.40 7.77 -5.35
C GLU A 45 -0.19 8.91 -6.17
N CYS A 46 -0.05 8.89 -7.49
CA CYS A 46 -0.61 9.93 -8.36
C CYS A 46 -2.11 9.74 -8.65
N THR A 47 -2.60 8.50 -8.75
CA THR A 47 -3.97 8.21 -9.20
C THR A 47 -4.91 7.78 -8.07
N SER A 48 -4.35 7.43 -6.91
CA SER A 48 -5.03 6.79 -5.79
C SER A 48 -5.81 5.53 -6.21
N GLN A 49 -5.39 4.88 -7.29
CA GLN A 49 -5.94 3.59 -7.74
C GLN A 49 -5.06 2.46 -7.22
N VAL A 50 -5.65 1.60 -6.39
CA VAL A 50 -4.95 0.47 -5.77
C VAL A 50 -5.57 -0.83 -6.26
N PRO A 51 -4.75 -1.80 -6.74
CA PRO A 51 -5.24 -3.14 -7.06
C PRO A 51 -5.91 -3.80 -5.84
N ALA A 52 -6.97 -4.56 -6.06
CA ALA A 52 -7.75 -5.16 -4.97
C ALA A 52 -6.91 -5.97 -3.94
N PRO A 53 -5.91 -6.78 -4.34
CA PRO A 53 -5.05 -7.48 -3.38
C PRO A 53 -4.23 -6.52 -2.50
N VAL A 54 -3.67 -5.47 -3.10
CA VAL A 54 -2.89 -4.45 -2.39
C VAL A 54 -3.79 -3.67 -1.42
N TYR A 55 -5.00 -3.32 -1.83
CA TYR A 55 -5.97 -2.65 -0.95
C TYR A 55 -6.27 -3.46 0.32
N ILE A 56 -6.42 -4.78 0.19
CA ILE A 56 -6.65 -5.67 1.34
C ILE A 56 -5.43 -5.66 2.26
N LEU A 57 -4.22 -5.80 1.71
CA LEU A 57 -2.98 -5.78 2.50
C LEU A 57 -2.78 -4.44 3.22
N LEU A 58 -2.99 -3.31 2.53
CA LEU A 58 -2.92 -1.98 3.12
C LEU A 58 -3.91 -1.82 4.27
N ARG A 59 -5.15 -2.30 4.11
CA ARG A 59 -6.14 -2.25 5.20
C ARG A 59 -5.72 -3.07 6.41
N LEU A 60 -5.16 -4.25 6.20
CA LEU A 60 -4.68 -5.10 7.31
C LEU A 60 -3.51 -4.44 8.03
N TYR A 61 -2.55 -3.92 7.27
CA TYR A 61 -1.38 -3.20 7.78
C TYR A 61 -1.77 -1.94 8.56
N LEU A 62 -2.61 -1.07 7.98
CA LEU A 62 -3.10 0.14 8.65
C LEU A 62 -3.97 -0.15 9.88
N SER A 63 -4.62 -1.32 9.93
CA SER A 63 -5.38 -1.76 11.11
C SER A 63 -4.52 -2.37 12.22
N GLY A 64 -3.21 -2.50 12.02
CA GLY A 64 -2.29 -3.17 12.96
C GLY A 64 -2.47 -4.69 13.04
N ARG A 65 -3.21 -5.30 12.11
CA ARG A 65 -3.38 -6.77 12.03
C ARG A 65 -2.24 -7.46 11.30
N LEU A 66 -1.38 -6.67 10.66
CA LEU A 66 -0.28 -7.14 9.84
C LEU A 66 0.90 -6.24 10.15
N GLU A 67 2.00 -6.84 10.59
CA GLU A 67 3.22 -6.14 10.98
C GLU A 67 4.23 -6.13 9.82
N GLU A 68 5.25 -5.29 9.92
CA GLU A 68 6.27 -5.22 8.87
C GLU A 68 7.00 -6.56 8.67
N SER A 69 7.18 -7.35 9.73
CA SER A 69 7.75 -8.70 9.67
C SER A 69 6.93 -9.67 8.82
N ASP A 70 5.61 -9.50 8.78
CA ASP A 70 4.71 -10.33 7.95
C ASP A 70 4.86 -10.01 6.45
N LEU A 71 5.39 -8.82 6.13
CA LEU A 71 5.62 -8.35 4.76
C LEU A 71 7.08 -8.47 4.29
N ALA A 72 8.02 -8.60 5.21
CA ALA A 72 9.46 -8.50 4.95
C ALA A 72 10.07 -9.66 4.14
N GLN A 73 9.26 -10.54 3.54
CA GLN A 73 9.76 -11.69 2.79
C GLN A 73 9.99 -11.33 1.32
N ARG A 74 11.24 -10.99 0.98
CA ARG A 74 11.76 -11.24 -0.37
C ARG A 74 12.14 -12.72 -0.41
N PRO A 75 11.50 -13.59 -1.21
CA PRO A 75 11.99 -14.95 -1.40
C PRO A 75 13.43 -14.86 -1.91
N GLN A 76 14.34 -15.60 -1.27
CA GLN A 76 15.69 -15.82 -1.76
C GLN A 76 15.64 -16.57 -3.10
#